data_AF-A0A359E7R3-F1
#
_entry.id   AF-A0A359E7R3-F1
#
_cell.length_a   1.000
_cell.length_b   1.000
_cell.length_c   1.000
_cell.angle_alpha   90.00
_cell.angle_beta   90.00
_cell.angle_gamma   90.00
#
_symmetry.space_group_name_H-M   'P 1'
#
loop_
_entity.id
_entity.type
_entity.pdbx_description
1 polymer ?
#
loop_
_entity_poly.entity_id
_entity_poly.type
_entity_poly.pdbx_seq_one_letter_code
_entity_poly.pdbx_strand_id
1 'polypeptide(L)'
;CPTDAIYEPYRVDATKCISYLTIELKEEIDKQYQTNIENWIYGCDICQDVCPWNSKSVIAQFEDLHPREYVVDRDLDFWKNLTPKQYDETFEGSAIRRAKYDKFKSTVSIVSNNLQNKKAD
;
A
#
# COMPACT_ATOMS: atom_id res chain seq x y z
N CYS A 1 8.96 -11.93 4.85
CA CYS A 1 7.79 -11.47 4.07
C CYS A 1 6.55 -11.81 4.87
N PRO A 2 5.67 -10.86 5.25
CA PRO A 2 4.57 -11.12 6.19
C PRO A 2 3.58 -12.21 5.75
N THR A 3 3.41 -12.39 4.44
CA THR A 3 2.46 -13.33 3.84
C THR A 3 3.13 -14.58 3.27
N ASP A 4 4.43 -14.77 3.54
CA ASP A 4 5.24 -15.83 2.94
C ASP A 4 5.20 -15.84 1.39
N ALA A 5 5.00 -14.66 0.79
CA ALA A 5 5.05 -14.51 -0.67
C ALA A 5 6.44 -14.80 -1.23
N ILE A 6 7.50 -14.44 -0.48
CA ILE A 6 8.88 -14.85 -0.76
C ILE A 6 9.15 -16.11 0.06
N TYR A 7 8.88 -17.28 -0.52
CA TYR A 7 8.93 -18.57 0.18
C TYR A 7 10.29 -19.29 0.06
N GLU A 8 11.10 -18.94 -0.93
CA GLU A 8 12.49 -19.40 -1.06
C GLU A 8 13.33 -18.36 -1.82
N PRO A 9 14.68 -18.43 -1.79
CA PRO A 9 15.53 -17.49 -2.51
C PRO A 9 15.14 -17.37 -3.98
N TYR A 10 14.92 -16.12 -4.44
CA TYR A 10 14.58 -15.80 -5.83
C TYR A 10 13.25 -16.38 -6.33
N ARG A 11 12.32 -16.73 -5.43
CA ARG A 11 10.94 -17.06 -5.77
C ARG A 11 9.96 -16.16 -5.06
N VAL A 12 8.94 -15.74 -5.81
CA VAL A 12 7.85 -14.94 -5.29
C VAL A 12 6.54 -15.52 -5.81
N ASP A 13 5.64 -15.85 -4.89
CA ASP A 13 4.24 -16.07 -5.21
C ASP A 13 3.51 -14.71 -5.16
N ALA A 14 3.27 -14.14 -6.35
CA ALA A 14 2.61 -12.85 -6.47
C ALA A 14 1.20 -12.86 -5.86
N THR A 15 0.50 -13.99 -5.86
CA THR A 15 -0.88 -14.09 -5.35
C THR A 15 -0.98 -13.84 -3.85
N LYS A 16 0.14 -13.94 -3.13
CA LYS A 16 0.27 -13.64 -1.69
C LYS A 16 0.91 -12.28 -1.41
N CYS A 17 1.52 -11.65 -2.41
CA CYS A 17 2.30 -10.43 -2.22
C CYS A 17 1.40 -9.24 -1.93
N ILE A 18 1.61 -8.52 -0.81
CA ILE A 18 0.81 -7.34 -0.43
C ILE A 18 0.77 -6.29 -1.55
N SER A 19 1.88 -6.09 -2.28
CA SER A 19 1.90 -5.17 -3.42
C SER A 19 0.93 -5.60 -4.53
N TYR A 20 0.93 -6.88 -4.91
CA TYR A 20 -0.07 -7.42 -5.86
C TYR A 20 -1.50 -7.32 -5.30
N LEU A 21 -1.68 -7.71 -4.03
CA LEU A 21 -2.98 -7.72 -3.38
C LEU A 21 -3.61 -6.33 -3.31
N THR A 22 -2.81 -5.26 -3.18
CA THR A 22 -3.30 -3.87 -3.08
C THR A 22 -3.38 -3.15 -4.44
N ILE A 23 -2.66 -3.62 -5.46
CA ILE A 23 -2.57 -2.95 -6.77
C ILE A 23 -3.34 -3.69 -7.87
N GLU A 24 -3.13 -4.99 -8.02
CA GLU A 24 -3.51 -5.74 -9.23
C GLU A 24 -4.72 -6.65 -9.04
N LEU A 25 -4.89 -7.20 -7.83
CA LEU A 25 -6.00 -8.10 -7.53
C LEU A 25 -7.33 -7.36 -7.71
N LYS A 26 -8.17 -7.83 -8.63
CA LYS A 26 -9.46 -7.21 -8.95
C LYS A 26 -10.55 -7.65 -7.98
N GLU A 27 -10.39 -8.84 -7.42
CA GLU A 27 -11.23 -9.45 -6.43
C GLU A 27 -10.97 -8.89 -5.02
N GLU A 28 -11.83 -9.27 -4.08
CA GLU A 28 -11.62 -8.98 -2.66
C GLU A 28 -10.36 -9.69 -2.14
N ILE A 29 -9.63 -9.00 -1.27
CA ILE A 29 -8.46 -9.58 -0.61
C ILE A 29 -8.95 -10.61 0.42
N ASP A 30 -8.47 -11.85 0.30
CA ASP A 30 -8.79 -12.92 1.24
C ASP A 30 -8.50 -12.47 2.69
N LYS A 31 -9.44 -12.76 3.58
CA LYS A 31 -9.39 -12.44 5.01
C LYS A 31 -8.08 -12.86 5.66
N GLN A 32 -7.49 -13.98 5.23
CA GLN A 32 -6.23 -14.48 5.78
C GLN A 32 -5.06 -13.50 5.59
N TYR A 33 -5.08 -12.64 4.57
CA TYR A 33 -4.02 -11.66 4.30
C TYR A 33 -4.33 -10.25 4.81
N GLN A 34 -5.57 -9.96 5.20
CA GLN A 34 -6.00 -8.61 5.53
C GLN A 34 -5.22 -8.02 6.72
N THR A 35 -4.93 -8.83 7.75
CA THR A 35 -4.16 -8.38 8.92
C THR A 35 -2.69 -8.08 8.56
N ASN A 36 -2.12 -8.79 7.59
CA ASN A 36 -0.74 -8.57 7.14
C ASN A 36 -0.56 -7.27 6.34
N ILE A 37 -1.64 -6.67 5.84
CA ILE A 37 -1.59 -5.37 5.14
C ILE A 37 -1.24 -4.24 6.10
N GLU A 38 -1.49 -4.40 7.40
CA GLU A 38 -1.21 -3.39 8.41
C GLU A 38 -1.76 -2.00 8.05
N ASN A 39 -0.90 -1.02 7.80
CA ASN A 39 -1.22 0.35 7.40
C ASN A 39 -0.90 0.67 5.92
N TRP A 40 -0.61 -0.34 5.09
CA TRP A 40 -0.24 -0.17 3.68
C TRP A 40 -1.48 -0.06 2.80
N ILE A 41 -1.80 1.15 2.32
CA ILE A 41 -2.95 1.39 1.42
C ILE A 41 -2.64 1.00 -0.04
N TYR A 42 -1.39 1.14 -0.47
CA TYR A 42 -0.96 0.86 -1.84
C TYR A 42 0.50 0.38 -1.84
N GLY A 43 0.77 -0.74 -2.49
CA GLY A 43 2.12 -1.30 -2.54
C GLY A 43 2.57 -1.90 -1.20
N CYS A 44 3.84 -2.31 -1.13
CA CYS A 44 4.49 -2.80 0.09
C CYS A 44 6.00 -2.77 -0.11
N ASP A 45 6.72 -2.15 0.83
CA ASP A 45 8.18 -2.04 0.78
C ASP A 45 8.89 -2.86 1.87
N ILE A 46 8.16 -3.66 2.66
CA ILE A 46 8.73 -4.41 3.80
C ILE A 46 9.95 -5.27 3.39
N CYS A 47 9.93 -5.90 2.22
CA CYS A 47 11.07 -6.71 1.75
C CYS A 47 12.29 -5.84 1.37
N GLN A 48 12.06 -4.61 0.94
CA GLN A 48 13.10 -3.63 0.65
C GLN A 48 13.62 -2.99 1.94
N ASP A 49 12.75 -2.67 2.89
CA ASP A 49 13.11 -2.03 4.16
C ASP A 49 14.03 -2.90 5.02
N VAL A 50 13.80 -4.22 5.04
CA VAL A 50 14.64 -5.17 5.77
C VAL A 50 15.91 -5.58 5.01
N CYS A 51 16.06 -5.15 3.76
CA CYS A 51 17.21 -5.54 2.94
C CYS A 51 18.49 -4.81 3.39
N PRO A 52 19.56 -5.52 3.77
CA PRO A 52 20.79 -4.89 4.26
C PRO A 52 21.48 -4.04 3.20
N TRP A 53 21.22 -4.29 1.92
CA TRP A 53 21.77 -3.49 0.82
C TRP A 53 21.03 -2.15 0.66
N ASN A 54 19.71 -2.13 0.85
CA ASN A 54 18.92 -0.90 0.73
C ASN A 54 19.18 0.07 1.88
N SER A 55 19.54 -0.42 3.07
CA SER A 55 19.93 0.44 4.20
C SER A 55 21.11 1.36 3.90
N LYS A 56 21.89 1.06 2.84
CA LYS A 56 23.06 1.84 2.41
C LYS A 56 22.76 2.77 1.23
N SER A 57 21.51 2.82 0.77
CA SER A 57 21.12 3.65 -0.37
C SER A 57 21.07 5.13 -0.01
N VAL A 58 21.25 5.99 -1.01
CA VAL A 58 21.14 7.44 -0.87
C VAL A 58 19.78 7.87 -1.42
N ILE A 59 19.10 8.77 -0.70
CA ILE A 59 17.82 9.33 -1.13
C ILE A 59 18.03 10.13 -2.42
N ALA A 60 17.25 9.81 -3.44
CA ALA A 60 17.27 10.52 -4.70
C ALA A 60 16.90 12.01 -4.50
N GLN A 61 17.63 12.90 -5.16
CA GLN A 61 17.46 14.36 -5.04
C GLN A 61 16.64 14.95 -6.21
N PHE A 62 15.91 14.10 -6.94
CA PHE A 62 15.06 14.55 -8.05
C PHE A 62 13.75 15.08 -7.49
N GLU A 63 13.45 16.36 -7.72
CA GLU A 63 12.24 17.02 -7.22
C GLU A 63 10.95 16.30 -7.65
N ASP A 64 10.91 15.77 -8.87
CA ASP A 64 9.77 15.03 -9.42
C ASP A 64 9.45 13.73 -8.66
N LEU A 65 10.38 13.22 -7.85
CA LEU A 65 10.20 12.03 -7.02
C LEU A 65 9.78 12.36 -5.58
N HIS A 66 9.70 13.63 -5.20
CA HIS A 66 9.21 14.01 -3.88
C HIS A 66 7.72 13.70 -3.74
N PRO A 67 7.27 13.26 -2.54
CA PRO A 67 5.85 13.11 -2.26
C PRO A 67 5.11 14.43 -2.48
N ARG A 68 3.94 14.36 -3.13
CA ARG A 68 3.09 15.53 -3.33
C ARG A 68 2.48 15.96 -2.00
N GLU A 69 2.45 17.27 -1.73
CA GLU A 69 1.89 17.83 -0.49
C GLU A 69 0.48 17.36 -0.17
N TYR A 70 -0.32 17.08 -1.20
CA TYR A 70 -1.69 16.63 -1.01
C TYR A 70 -1.79 15.21 -0.43
N VAL A 71 -0.74 14.40 -0.56
CA VAL A 71 -0.69 12.98 -0.15
C VAL A 71 -0.07 12.82 1.24
N VAL A 72 0.86 13.69 1.62
CA VAL A 72 1.53 13.64 2.93
C VAL A 72 0.65 14.21 4.04
N ASP A 73 0.91 13.78 5.28
CA ASP A 73 0.24 14.26 6.50
C ASP A 73 -1.30 14.23 6.42
N ARG A 74 -1.84 13.13 5.89
CA ARG A 74 -3.28 12.84 5.86
C ARG A 74 -3.63 11.75 6.86
N ASP A 75 -4.70 11.97 7.61
CA ASP A 75 -5.25 10.94 8.47
C ASP A 75 -6.08 9.92 7.68
N LEU A 76 -6.49 8.86 8.37
CA LEU A 76 -7.28 7.80 7.77
C LEU A 76 -8.69 8.28 7.36
N ASP A 77 -9.26 9.24 8.07
CA ASP A 77 -10.62 9.72 7.79
C ASP A 77 -10.67 10.54 6.51
N PHE A 78 -9.59 11.26 6.17
CA PHE A 78 -9.39 11.85 4.87
C PHE A 78 -9.50 10.79 3.75
N TRP A 79 -8.75 9.70 3.86
CA TRP A 79 -8.76 8.64 2.84
C TRP A 79 -10.11 7.90 2.76
N LYS A 80 -10.81 7.72 3.89
CA LYS A 80 -12.17 7.17 3.93
C LYS A 80 -13.20 8.06 3.25
N ASN A 81 -13.04 9.38 3.29
CA ASN A 81 -13.97 10.32 2.67
C ASN A 81 -13.57 10.78 1.25
N LEU A 82 -12.40 10.35 0.77
CA LEU A 82 -11.95 10.61 -0.59
C LEU A 82 -12.97 10.13 -1.63
N THR A 83 -13.42 11.05 -2.49
CA THR A 83 -14.37 10.79 -3.59
C THR A 83 -13.66 10.30 -4.87
N PRO A 84 -14.37 9.72 -5.85
CA PRO A 84 -13.76 9.32 -7.13
C PRO A 84 -13.09 10.47 -7.87
N LYS A 85 -13.72 11.66 -7.87
CA LYS A 85 -13.17 12.86 -8.51
C LYS A 85 -11.87 13.31 -7.83
N GLN A 86 -11.87 13.39 -6.50
CA GLN A 86 -10.67 13.74 -5.74
C GLN A 86 -9.57 12.71 -5.91
N TYR A 87 -9.89 11.42 -5.95
CA TYR A 87 -8.92 10.36 -6.23
C TYR A 87 -8.23 10.57 -7.58
N ASP A 88 -9.02 10.84 -8.62
CA ASP A 88 -8.47 11.07 -9.95
C ASP A 88 -7.54 12.30 -9.94
N GLU A 89 -8.02 13.45 -9.47
CA GLU A 89 -7.24 14.70 -9.38
C GLU A 89 -5.97 14.54 -8.54
N THR A 90 -6.05 13.86 -7.38
CA THR A 90 -4.91 13.66 -6.48
C THR A 90 -3.80 12.83 -7.12
N PHE A 91 -4.18 11.75 -7.79
CA PHE A 91 -3.26 10.72 -8.26
C PHE A 91 -2.95 10.83 -9.76
N GLU A 92 -3.31 11.92 -10.43
CA GLU A 92 -2.96 12.18 -11.83
C GLU A 92 -1.46 12.07 -12.08
N GLY A 93 -1.06 11.30 -13.08
CA GLY A 93 0.36 11.06 -13.38
C GLY A 93 1.12 10.27 -12.32
N SER A 94 0.43 9.61 -11.37
CA SER A 94 1.06 8.73 -10.38
C SER A 94 0.74 7.25 -10.65
N ALA A 95 1.61 6.35 -10.17
CA ALA A 95 1.38 4.91 -10.26
C ALA A 95 0.13 4.44 -9.50
N ILE A 96 -0.34 5.21 -8.51
CA ILE A 96 -1.49 4.84 -7.66
C ILE A 96 -2.78 4.64 -8.49
N ARG A 97 -2.94 5.38 -9.59
CA ARG A 97 -4.07 5.21 -10.53
C ARG A 97 -4.18 3.79 -11.10
N ARG A 98 -3.11 3.00 -11.07
CA ARG A 98 -3.11 1.60 -11.50
C ARG A 98 -4.08 0.73 -10.69
N ALA A 99 -4.22 0.99 -9.39
CA ALA A 99 -5.16 0.27 -8.53
C ALA A 99 -6.63 0.59 -8.89
N LYS A 100 -6.88 1.80 -9.39
CA LYS A 100 -8.21 2.42 -9.52
C LYS A 100 -8.86 2.70 -8.17
N TYR A 101 -9.90 3.53 -8.22
CA TYR A 101 -10.60 4.03 -7.04
C TYR A 101 -11.15 2.91 -6.15
N ASP A 102 -11.90 1.96 -6.72
CA ASP A 102 -12.59 0.93 -5.93
C ASP A 102 -11.61 0.06 -5.13
N LYS A 103 -10.47 -0.31 -5.75
CA LYS A 103 -9.42 -1.09 -5.08
C LYS A 103 -8.71 -0.30 -3.98
N PHE A 104 -8.41 0.97 -4.26
CA PHE A 104 -7.83 1.87 -3.27
C PHE A 104 -8.77 1.98 -2.05
N LYS A 105 -10.07 2.20 -2.28
CA LYS A 105 -11.07 2.32 -1.21
C LYS A 105 -11.29 1.02 -0.42
N SER A 106 -11.28 -0.14 -1.09
CA SER A 106 -11.37 -1.42 -0.38
C SER A 106 -10.16 -1.64 0.52
N THR A 107 -8.96 -1.28 0.05
CA THR A 107 -7.73 -1.37 0.87
C THR A 107 -7.72 -0.37 2.03
N VAL A 108 -8.18 0.88 1.82
CA VAL A 108 -8.40 1.86 2.91
C VAL A 108 -9.32 1.30 3.99
N SER A 109 -10.35 0.55 3.60
CA SER A 109 -11.29 -0.05 4.55
C SER A 109 -10.62 -1.16 5.38
N ILE A 110 -9.77 -1.98 4.76
CA ILE A 110 -8.98 -3.01 5.45
C ILE A 110 -8.01 -2.36 6.45
N VAL A 111 -7.23 -1.37 6.00
CA VAL A 111 -6.30 -0.62 6.87
C VAL A 111 -7.03 0.04 8.03
N SER A 112 -8.24 0.56 7.78
CA SER A 112 -9.07 1.15 8.83
C SER A 112 -9.41 0.17 9.94
N ASN A 113 -9.81 -1.05 9.57
CA ASN A 113 -10.13 -2.10 10.52
C ASN A 113 -8.88 -2.55 11.29
N ASN A 114 -7.75 -2.72 10.59
CA ASN A 114 -6.47 -3.09 11.22
C ASN A 114 -6.03 -2.08 12.28
N LEU A 115 -6.12 -0.79 11.98
CA LEU A 115 -5.73 0.28 12.90
C LEU A 115 -6.70 0.45 14.08
N GLN A 116 -8.00 0.14 13.89
CA GLN A 116 -8.97 0.12 14.99
C GLN A 116 -8.69 -1.03 15.96
N ASN A 117 -8.40 -2.23 15.44
CA ASN A 117 -8.07 -3.39 16.27
C ASN A 117 -6.79 -3.16 17.08
N LYS A 118 -5.73 -2.59 16.46
CA LYS A 118 -4.48 -2.24 17.17
C LYS A 118 -4.64 -1.21 18.30
N LYS A 119 -5.72 -0.42 18.33
CA LYS A 119 -6.01 0.53 19.42
C LYS A 119 -6.80 -0.09 20.57
N ALA A 120 -7.42 -1.24 20.34
CA ALA A 120 -8.21 -1.95 21.34
C ALA A 120 -7.36 -2.90 22.21
N ASP A 121 -6.16 -3.24 21.73
CA ASP A 121 -5.13 -4.02 22.42
C ASP A 121 -4.16 -3.10 23.20
#